data_AF-A0A645BAT8-F1
#
_entry.id   AF-A0A645BAT8-F1
#
_cell.length_a   1.000
_cell.length_b   1.000
_cell.length_c   1.000
_cell.angle_alpha   90.00
_cell.angle_beta   90.00
_cell.angle_gamma   90.00
#
_symmetry.space_group_name_H-M   'P 1'
#
loop_
_entity.id
_entity.type
_entity.pdbx_description
1 polymer ?
#
loop_
_entity_poly.entity_id
_entity_poly.type
_entity_poly.pdbx_seq_one_letter_code
_entity_poly.pdbx_strand_id
1 'polypeptide(L)'
;MKQATDNYQSEKGVFKKRWSQSSNLIIPLPETQKVSADSWRQDPVIPKGFMLVPDSLEVGVSAVTGYPYQYYRVMRIPGFNQNIKTKEVRRNDRRRA
;
A
#
# COMPACT_ATOMS: atom_id res chain seq x y z
N MET A 1 -7.63 -30.71 -28.23
CA MET A 1 -7.41 -31.39 -26.93
C MET A 1 -6.40 -30.57 -26.13
N LYS A 2 -6.76 -30.00 -24.97
CA LYS A 2 -5.80 -29.33 -24.09
C LYS A 2 -5.11 -30.38 -23.23
N GLN A 3 -3.81 -30.59 -23.44
CA GLN A 3 -3.00 -31.51 -22.65
C GLN A 3 -2.66 -30.85 -21.31
N ALA A 4 -2.97 -31.51 -20.20
CA ALA A 4 -2.38 -31.16 -18.91
C ALA A 4 -0.98 -31.78 -18.87
N THR A 5 0.05 -30.93 -18.79
CA THR A 5 1.42 -31.40 -18.56
C THR A 5 1.47 -32.01 -17.17
N ASP A 6 1.82 -33.29 -17.12
CA ASP A 6 1.95 -34.09 -15.92
C ASP A 6 2.88 -33.42 -14.90
N ASN A 7 2.32 -32.90 -13.82
CA ASN A 7 3.09 -32.34 -12.70
C ASN A 7 3.45 -33.47 -11.71
N TYR A 8 3.92 -34.60 -12.22
CA TYR A 8 4.32 -35.72 -11.38
C TYR A 8 5.64 -35.40 -10.67
N GLN A 9 5.59 -35.55 -9.35
CA GLN A 9 6.64 -35.20 -8.42
C GLN A 9 7.87 -36.08 -8.65
N SER A 10 9.04 -35.46 -8.81
CA SER A 10 10.30 -36.13 -8.50
C SER A 10 10.36 -36.42 -6.99
N GLU A 11 11.05 -37.50 -6.64
CA GLU A 11 11.15 -38.18 -5.33
C GLU A 11 11.46 -37.28 -4.10
N LYS A 12 11.74 -35.99 -4.30
CA LYS A 12 12.05 -35.01 -3.25
C LYS A 12 11.06 -33.85 -3.23
N GLY A 13 9.84 -34.07 -2.73
CA GLY A 13 8.97 -32.93 -2.38
C GLY A 13 7.46 -33.16 -2.34
N VAL A 14 7.01 -34.25 -1.71
CA VAL A 14 5.58 -34.59 -1.54
C VAL A 14 4.76 -33.43 -0.94
N PHE A 15 5.37 -32.58 -0.10
CA PHE A 15 4.72 -31.50 0.63
C PHE A 15 4.70 -30.13 -0.08
N LYS A 16 5.25 -30.01 -1.29
CA LYS A 16 5.38 -28.72 -1.97
C LYS A 16 4.36 -28.57 -3.11
N LYS A 17 3.07 -28.76 -2.80
CA LYS A 17 2.02 -28.40 -3.77
C LYS A 17 2.06 -26.90 -4.01
N ARG A 18 2.26 -26.49 -5.26
CA ARG A 18 2.23 -25.09 -5.67
C ARG A 18 0.77 -24.63 -5.69
N TRP A 19 0.48 -23.47 -5.10
CA TRP A 19 -0.83 -22.84 -5.27
C TRP A 19 -1.08 -22.56 -6.75
N SER A 20 -2.20 -23.04 -7.27
CA SER A 20 -2.71 -22.71 -8.60
C SER A 20 -4.06 -22.02 -8.43
N GLN A 21 -4.18 -20.79 -8.92
CA GLN A 21 -5.47 -20.11 -8.98
C GLN A 21 -6.40 -20.80 -10.00
N SER A 22 -7.71 -20.73 -9.77
CA SER A 22 -8.68 -21.23 -10.73
C SER A 22 -8.60 -20.46 -12.04
N SER A 23 -8.50 -21.17 -13.17
CA SER A 23 -8.36 -20.58 -14.50
C SER A 23 -9.64 -19.88 -14.98
N ASN A 24 -10.78 -20.12 -14.31
CA ASN A 24 -12.08 -19.52 -14.62
C ASN A 24 -12.42 -18.33 -13.71
N LEU A 25 -11.50 -17.89 -12.84
CA LEU A 25 -11.71 -16.70 -12.02
C LEU A 25 -11.51 -15.44 -12.86
N ILE A 26 -12.58 -14.66 -13.02
CA ILE A 26 -12.50 -13.33 -13.64
C ILE A 26 -11.87 -12.39 -12.62
N ILE A 27 -10.63 -11.99 -12.86
CA ILE A 27 -9.95 -10.99 -12.03
C ILE A 27 -10.59 -9.63 -12.32
N PRO A 28 -11.16 -8.94 -11.32
CA PRO A 28 -11.72 -7.62 -11.54
C PRO A 28 -10.60 -6.67 -11.98
N LEU A 29 -10.89 -5.83 -12.98
CA LEU A 29 -9.98 -4.77 -13.36
C LEU A 29 -9.93 -3.72 -12.24
N PRO A 30 -8.74 -3.26 -11.82
CA PRO A 30 -8.64 -2.23 -10.80
C PRO A 30 -9.19 -0.90 -11.33
N GLU A 31 -10.15 -0.31 -10.62
CA GLU A 31 -10.61 1.03 -10.90
C GLU A 31 -9.50 2.03 -10.57
N THR A 32 -8.94 2.67 -11.60
CA THR A 32 -7.87 3.67 -11.44
C THR A 32 -8.38 5.00 -11.96
N GLN A 33 -8.27 6.06 -11.16
CA GLN A 33 -8.60 7.42 -11.57
C GLN A 33 -7.33 8.24 -11.75
N LYS A 34 -7.23 8.99 -12.84
CA LYS A 34 -6.14 9.95 -13.06
C LYS A 34 -6.43 11.21 -12.24
N VAL A 35 -5.53 11.54 -11.32
CA VAL A 35 -5.58 12.76 -10.52
C VAL A 35 -4.64 13.78 -11.19
N SER A 36 -5.08 15.02 -11.37
CA SER A 36 -4.23 16.09 -11.92
C SER A 36 -3.05 16.35 -10.98
N ALA A 37 -1.90 16.73 -11.52
CA ALA A 37 -0.75 17.15 -10.72
C ALA A 37 -1.06 18.36 -9.83
N ASP A 38 -2.01 19.20 -10.28
CA ASP A 38 -2.46 20.39 -9.56
C ASP A 38 -3.51 20.08 -8.48
N SER A 39 -4.06 18.86 -8.47
CA SER A 39 -5.17 18.48 -7.61
C SER A 39 -4.73 17.49 -6.54
N TRP A 40 -5.18 17.74 -5.31
CA TRP A 40 -4.82 16.99 -4.13
C TRP A 40 -6.02 16.15 -3.72
N ARG A 41 -5.85 15.16 -2.84
CA ARG A 41 -7.01 14.46 -2.28
C ARG A 41 -7.78 15.42 -1.39
N GLN A 42 -9.11 15.44 -1.53
CA GLN A 42 -9.98 16.23 -0.66
C GLN A 42 -9.75 15.86 0.82
N ASP A 43 -9.71 14.56 1.10
CA ASP A 43 -9.34 14.05 2.42
C ASP A 43 -7.85 13.67 2.48
N PRO A 44 -7.09 14.18 3.46
CA PRO A 44 -5.68 13.88 3.61
C PRO A 44 -5.46 12.44 4.09
N VAL A 45 -4.41 11.80 3.60
CA VAL A 45 -3.98 10.48 4.10
C VAL A 45 -3.19 10.66 5.38
N ILE A 46 -3.79 10.25 6.50
CA ILE A 46 -3.18 10.41 7.83
C ILE A 46 -2.14 9.30 8.07
N PRO A 47 -0.94 9.63 8.58
CA PRO A 47 0.04 8.62 8.97
C PRO A 47 -0.47 7.68 10.07
N LYS A 48 -0.03 6.42 10.04
CA LYS A 48 -0.42 5.43 11.06
C LYS A 48 -0.02 5.90 12.46
N GLY A 49 -0.95 5.78 13.40
CA GLY A 49 -0.75 6.21 14.79
C GLY A 49 -1.13 7.66 15.08
N PHE A 50 -1.67 8.35 14.08
CA PHE A 50 -2.21 9.69 14.22
C PHE A 50 -3.69 9.69 13.81
N MET A 51 -4.46 10.61 14.37
CA MET A 51 -5.85 10.91 13.99
C MET A 51 -5.95 12.37 13.56
N LEU A 52 -6.79 12.68 12.58
CA LEU A 52 -7.10 14.05 12.18
C LEU A 52 -7.89 14.72 13.31
N VAL A 53 -7.50 15.96 13.67
CA VAL A 53 -8.28 16.77 14.59
C VAL A 53 -9.57 17.18 13.86
N PRO A 54 -10.76 16.90 14.42
CA PRO A 54 -12.03 17.34 13.85
C PRO A 54 -11.98 18.84 13.52
N ASP A 55 -12.55 19.22 12.39
CA ASP A 55 -12.66 20.62 11.94
C ASP A 55 -11.34 21.37 11.71
N SER A 56 -10.19 20.68 11.77
CA SER A 56 -8.89 21.30 11.50
C SER A 56 -8.54 21.40 10.02
N LEU A 57 -9.32 20.76 9.16
CA LEU A 57 -9.06 20.70 7.72
C LEU A 57 -9.50 22.00 7.06
N GLU A 58 -8.53 22.82 6.70
CA GLU A 58 -8.71 24.08 5.99
C GLU A 58 -8.17 23.94 4.57
N VAL A 59 -9.01 24.25 3.58
CA VAL A 59 -8.64 24.27 2.16
C VAL A 59 -8.88 25.67 1.64
N GLY A 60 -7.89 26.23 0.94
CA GLY A 60 -7.98 27.57 0.39
C GLY A 60 -7.04 27.81 -0.76
N VAL A 61 -7.09 29.03 -1.29
CA VAL A 61 -6.16 29.52 -2.30
C VAL A 61 -5.32 30.63 -1.66
N SER A 62 -4.00 30.53 -1.76
CA SER A 62 -3.11 31.55 -1.21
C SER A 62 -3.29 32.86 -1.99
N ALA A 63 -3.66 33.94 -1.31
CA ALA A 63 -3.81 35.26 -1.95
C ALA A 63 -2.52 35.79 -2.58
N VAL A 64 -1.35 35.38 -2.05
CA VAL A 64 -0.03 35.82 -2.55
C VAL A 64 0.40 35.02 -3.78
N THR A 65 0.47 33.69 -3.65
CA THR A 65 1.01 32.82 -4.70
C THR A 65 -0.04 32.29 -5.69
N GLY A 66 -1.33 32.38 -5.39
CA GLY A 66 -2.42 31.82 -6.21
C GLY A 66 -2.54 30.30 -6.19
N TYR A 67 -1.64 29.58 -5.49
CA TYR A 67 -1.70 28.12 -5.39
C TYR A 67 -2.71 27.65 -4.34
N PRO A 68 -3.40 26.52 -4.59
CA PRO A 68 -4.22 25.87 -3.57
C PRO A 68 -3.33 25.35 -2.44
N TYR A 69 -3.81 25.47 -1.20
CA TYR A 69 -3.17 24.89 -0.02
C TYR A 69 -4.19 24.10 0.80
N GLN A 70 -3.66 23.16 1.57
CA GLN A 70 -4.41 22.34 2.51
C GLN A 70 -3.67 22.34 3.85
N TYR A 71 -4.34 22.80 4.89
CA TYR A 71 -3.83 22.82 6.26
C TYR A 71 -4.67 21.87 7.13
N TYR A 72 -4.01 21.08 7.96
CA TYR A 72 -4.68 20.18 8.88
C TYR A 72 -3.81 19.88 10.10
N ARG A 73 -4.45 19.48 11.20
CA ARG A 73 -3.75 19.08 12.43
C ARG A 73 -4.02 17.62 12.72
N VAL A 74 -3.01 16.94 13.25
CA VAL A 74 -3.14 15.54 13.67
C VAL A 74 -2.74 15.37 15.13
N MET A 75 -3.45 14.51 15.84
CA MET A 75 -3.13 14.08 17.21
C MET A 75 -2.57 12.67 17.21
N ARG A 76 -1.57 12.43 18.04
CA ARG A 76 -1.00 11.09 18.24
C ARG A 76 -1.98 10.25 19.06
N ILE A 77 -2.25 9.03 18.60
CA ILE A 77 -3.11 8.08 19.32
C ILE A 77 -2.32 7.51 20.51
N PRO A 78 -2.82 7.64 21.75
CA PRO A 78 -2.16 7.07 22.92
C PRO A 78 -2.11 5.54 22.82
N GLY A 79 -0.99 4.94 23.21
CA GLY A 79 -0.80 3.48 23.13
C GLY A 79 -0.47 2.94 21.74
N PHE A 80 -0.31 3.81 20.72
CA PHE A 80 0.15 3.35 19.41
C PHE A 80 1.64 2.98 19.44
N ASN A 81 1.91 1.68 19.50
CA ASN A 81 3.27 1.11 19.43
C ASN A 81 3.75 1.03 17.98
N GLN A 82 4.63 1.95 17.60
CA GLN A 82 5.34 1.96 16.33
C GLN A 82 6.33 0.78 16.29
N ASN A 83 5.87 -0.43 15.96
CA ASN A 83 6.75 -1.56 15.63
C ASN A 83 7.35 -1.31 14.23
N ILE A 84 8.20 -0.29 14.11
CA ILE A 84 8.96 0.02 12.90
C ILE A 84 10.07 -1.02 12.83
N LYS A 85 9.80 -2.17 12.20
CA LYS A 85 10.88 -3.02 11.71
C LYS A 85 11.57 -2.26 10.58
N THR A 86 12.59 -1.47 10.93
CA THR A 86 13.45 -0.76 9.98
C THR A 86 13.92 -1.76 8.93
N LYS A 87 13.48 -1.57 7.68
CA LYS A 87 13.85 -2.43 6.54
C LYS A 87 15.36 -2.45 6.27
N GLU A 88 16.15 -1.67 7.00
CA GLU A 88 17.62 -1.57 6.87
C GLU A 88 18.35 -2.84 7.32
N VAL A 89 17.84 -3.63 8.28
CA VAL A 89 18.55 -4.84 8.73
C VAL A 89 18.57 -5.94 7.66
N ARG A 90 17.56 -6.00 6.77
CA ARG A 90 17.44 -7.08 5.77
C ARG A 90 18.29 -6.91 4.50
N ARG A 91 18.92 -5.75 4.30
CA ARG A 91 19.86 -5.54 3.17
C ARG A 91 21.26 -6.10 3.45
N ASN A 92 21.69 -6.13 4.71
CA ASN A 92 23.05 -6.56 5.06
C ASN A 92 23.23 -8.08 5.12
N ASP A 93 22.18 -8.87 5.35
CA ASP A 93 22.28 -10.34 5.34
C ASP A 93 22.44 -10.95 3.95
N ARG A 94 22.07 -10.23 2.87
CA ARG A 94 22.16 -10.75 1.49
C ARG A 94 23.51 -10.51 0.82
N ARG A 95 24.43 -9.79 1.46
CA ARG A 95 25.77 -9.50 0.93
C ARG A 95 26.86 -10.37 1.58
N ARG A 96 26.49 -11.32 2.43
CA ARG A 96 27.41 -12.23 3.16
C ARG A 96 27.15 -13.72 2.90
N ALA A 97 26.41 -14.06 1.84
CA ALA A 97 26.21 -15.44 1.39
C ALA A 97 26.81 -15.64 0.00
#